data_AF-F3CGU5-F1
#
_entry.id   AF-F3CGU5-F1
#
_cell.length_a   1.000
_cell.length_b   1.000
_cell.length_c   1.000
_cell.angle_alpha   90.00
_cell.angle_beta   90.00
_cell.angle_gamma   90.00
#
_symmetry.space_group_name_H-M   'P 1'
#
loop_
_entity.id
_entity.type
_entity.pdbx_description
1 polymer ?
#
loop_
_entity_poly.entity_id
_entity_poly.type
_entity_poly.pdbx_seq_one_letter_code
_entity_poly.pdbx_strand_id
1 'polypeptide(L)' 'GLTLANVLGVPLGTALGQYAGWRSTFWAVTVIGVIALIGLIRFLPTNRNEEKLDMRAELAARLAD' A
#
# COMPACT_ATOMS: atom_id res chain seq x y z
N GLY A 1 7.90 11.18 -4.85
CA GLY A 1 7.74 9.72 -4.66
C GLY A 1 7.27 9.05 -5.93
N LEU A 2 5.99 9.25 -6.29
CA LEU A 2 5.32 8.61 -7.44
C LEU A 2 6.03 8.75 -8.79
N THR A 3 6.56 9.93 -9.13
CA THR A 3 7.24 10.17 -10.41
C THR A 3 8.53 9.37 -10.56
N LEU A 4 9.39 9.36 -9.54
CA LEU A 4 10.64 8.60 -9.57
C LEU A 4 10.37 7.09 -9.57
N ALA A 5 9.35 6.65 -8.82
CA ALA A 5 8.91 5.27 -8.81
C ALA A 5 8.42 4.79 -10.19
N ASN A 6 7.65 5.61 -10.91
CA ASN A 6 7.17 5.28 -12.26
C ASN A 6 8.29 5.30 -13.30
N VAL A 7 9.19 6.30 -13.25
CA VAL A 7 10.27 6.46 -14.23
C VAL A 7 11.30 5.33 -14.11
N LEU A 8 11.63 4.87 -12.91
CA LEU A 8 12.61 3.81 -12.70
C LEU A 8 11.98 2.41 -12.64
N GLY A 9 10.73 2.29 -12.17
CA GLY A 9 10.08 1.00 -11.97
C GLY A 9 9.81 0.24 -13.26
N VAL A 10 9.38 0.93 -14.32
CA VAL A 10 9.07 0.32 -15.62
C VAL A 10 10.33 -0.23 -16.33
N PRO A 11 11.43 0.54 -16.48
CA PRO A 11 12.64 -0.01 -17.10
C PRO A 11 13.31 -1.10 -16.26
N LEU A 12 13.31 -0.98 -14.92
CA LEU A 12 13.83 -2.04 -14.05
C LEU A 12 12.99 -3.33 -14.14
N GLY A 13 11.66 -3.22 -14.15
CA GLY A 13 10.78 -4.37 -14.33
C GLY A 13 10.97 -5.07 -15.68
N THR A 14 11.17 -4.29 -16.74
CA THR A 14 11.43 -4.82 -18.10
C THR A 14 12.79 -5.49 -18.19
N ALA A 15 13.84 -4.88 -17.62
CA ALA A 15 15.18 -5.46 -17.58
C ALA A 15 15.20 -6.77 -16.78
N LEU A 16 14.54 -6.82 -15.62
CA LEU A 16 14.41 -8.05 -14.82
C LEU A 16 13.69 -9.16 -15.61
N GLY A 17 12.62 -8.82 -16.34
CA GLY A 17 11.90 -9.77 -17.19
C GLY A 17 12.74 -10.31 -18.36
N GLN A 18 13.59 -9.47 -18.96
CA GLN A 18 14.50 -9.84 -20.05
C GLN A 18 15.67 -10.72 -19.57
N TYR A 19 16.33 -10.37 -18.47
CA TYR A 19 17.55 -11.03 -18.01
C TYR A 19 17.31 -12.30 -17.19
N ALA A 20 16.27 -12.35 -16.36
CA ALA A 20 16.05 -13.44 -15.41
C ALA A 20 14.75 -14.23 -15.70
N GLY A 21 14.09 -13.93 -16.82
CA GLY A 21 12.87 -14.60 -17.29
C GLY A 21 11.63 -14.27 -16.45
N TRP A 22 10.45 -14.58 -16.98
CA TRP A 22 9.14 -14.23 -16.40
C TRP A 22 8.91 -14.75 -14.97
N ARG A 23 9.67 -15.74 -14.48
CA ARG A 23 9.56 -16.25 -13.11
C ARG A 23 10.22 -15.32 -12.10
N SER A 24 11.28 -14.62 -12.50
CA SER A 24 12.00 -13.68 -11.63
C SER A 24 11.18 -12.43 -11.32
N THR A 25 10.32 -11.99 -12.25
CA THR A 25 9.44 -10.83 -12.04
C THR A 25 8.41 -11.12 -10.96
N PHE A 26 7.87 -12.35 -10.89
CA PHE A 26 7.00 -12.78 -9.79
C PHE A 26 7.74 -12.71 -8.45
N TRP A 27 8.94 -13.31 -8.36
CA TRP A 27 9.73 -13.26 -7.12
C TRP A 27 10.09 -11.84 -6.70
N ALA A 28 10.47 -10.97 -7.65
CA ALA A 28 10.78 -9.57 -7.38
C ALA A 28 9.57 -8.82 -6.79
N VAL A 29 8.39 -8.97 -7.39
CA VAL A 29 7.16 -8.35 -6.89
C VAL A 29 6.77 -8.92 -5.52
N THR A 30 6.90 -10.24 -5.33
CA THR A 30 6.66 -10.87 -4.02
C THR A 30 7.58 -10.29 -2.95
N VAL A 31 8.88 -10.16 -3.20
CA VAL A 31 9.84 -9.58 -2.25
C VAL A 31 9.50 -8.13 -1.93
N ILE A 32 9.21 -7.32 -2.95
CA ILE A 32 8.81 -5.91 -2.76
C ILE A 32 7.52 -5.83 -1.91
N GLY A 33 6.52 -6.67 -2.22
CA GLY A 33 5.27 -6.74 -1.47
C GLY A 33 5.48 -7.16 -0.01
N VAL A 34 6.34 -8.16 0.24
CA VAL A 34 6.69 -8.60 1.60
C VAL A 34 7.39 -7.49 2.37
N ILE A 35 8.34 -6.78 1.76
CA ILE A 35 9.03 -5.63 2.39
C ILE A 35 8.01 -4.54 2.72
N ALA A 36 7.10 -4.21 1.80
CA ALA A 36 6.06 -3.23 2.03
C ALA A 36 5.10 -3.65 3.15
N LEU A 37 4.73 -4.94 3.21
CA LEU A 37 3.88 -5.51 4.25
C LEU A 37 4.56 -5.45 5.63
N ILE A 38 5.83 -5.83 5.72
CA ILE A 38 6.63 -5.73 6.95
C ILE A 38 6.74 -4.25 7.37
N GLY A 39 7.01 -3.37 6.41
CA GLY A 39 7.03 -1.93 6.63
C GLY A 39 5.71 -1.42 7.18
N LEU A 40 4.58 -1.82 6.59
CA LEU A 40 3.24 -1.48 7.07
C LEU A 40 3.03 -2.00 8.49
N ILE A 41 3.27 -3.28 8.76
CA ILE A 41 3.08 -3.85 10.11
C ILE A 41 3.96 -3.14 11.14
N ARG A 42 5.18 -2.73 10.76
CA ARG A 42 6.16 -2.15 11.68
C ARG A 42 5.99 -0.64 11.89
N PHE A 43 5.59 0.08 10.86
CA PHE A 43 5.49 1.54 10.84
C PHE A 43 4.07 2.07 10.90
N LEU A 44 3.05 1.28 10.58
CA LEU A 44 1.67 1.68 10.82
C LEU A 44 1.48 1.68 12.33
N PRO A 45 1.42 2.86 12.98
CA PRO A 45 1.04 2.87 14.38
C PRO A 45 -0.42 2.40 14.44
N THR A 46 -0.72 1.45 15.31
CA THR A 46 -2.08 1.13 15.73
C THR A 46 -2.67 2.29 16.55
N ASN A 47 -2.49 3.53 16.10
CA ASN A 47 -3.34 4.64 16.50
C ASN A 47 -4.60 4.57 15.64
N ARG A 48 -5.31 3.45 15.77
CA ARG A 48 -6.75 3.43 15.60
C ARG A 48 -7.29 4.22 16.80
N ASN A 49 -7.14 5.54 16.76
CA ASN A 49 -8.31 6.35 17.00
C ASN A 49 -9.26 6.00 15.86
N GLU A 50 -9.91 4.84 16.00
CA GLU A 50 -11.31 4.75 15.68
C GLU A 50 -11.97 5.81 16.57
N GLU A 51 -11.84 7.07 16.16
CA GLU A 51 -13.03 7.87 16.07
C GLU A 51 -13.95 6.98 15.23
N LYS A 52 -14.73 6.15 15.94
CA LYS A 52 -15.97 5.64 15.41
C LYS A 52 -16.57 6.89 14.83
N LEU A 53 -16.50 7.01 13.51
CA LEU A 53 -17.49 7.69 12.71
C LEU A 53 -18.78 7.01 13.14
N ASP A 54 -19.28 7.45 14.28
CA ASP A 54 -20.41 6.86 14.94
C ASP A 54 -21.52 7.41 14.09
N MET A 55 -21.83 6.70 13.01
CA MET A 55 -22.91 7.04 12.09
C MET A 55 -24.19 7.30 12.88
N ARG A 56 -24.33 6.68 14.06
CA ARG A 56 -25.40 6.95 15.03
C ARG A 56 -25.31 8.33 15.68
N ALA A 57 -24.11 8.84 16.00
CA ALA A 57 -23.90 10.20 16.49
C ALA A 57 -24.20 11.25 15.40
N GLU A 58 -23.81 11.01 14.14
CA GLU A 58 -24.15 11.90 13.03
C GLU A 58 -25.66 11.87 12.70
N LEU A 59 -26.29 10.68 12.72
CA LEU A 59 -27.73 10.53 12.53
C LEU A 59 -28.55 11.14 13.67
N ALA A 60 -28.11 11.00 14.93
CA ALA A 60 -28.78 11.60 16.09
C ALA A 60 -28.68 13.13 16.07
N ALA A 61 -27.53 13.68 15.65
CA ALA A 61 -27.36 15.12 15.51
C ALA A 61 -28.29 15.72 14.44
N ARG A 62 -28.49 15.03 13.30
CA ARG A 62 -29.37 15.51 12.22
C ARG A 62 -30.88 15.33 12.48
N LEU A 63 -31.26 14.50 13.45
CA LEU A 63 -32.67 14.33 13.85
C LEU A 63 -33.05 15.24 15.03
N ALA A 64 -32.07 15.88 15.67
CA ALA A 64 -32.26 16.79 16.80
C ALA A 64 -32.36 18.28 16.39
N ASP A 65 -32.15 18.59 15.11
CA ASP A 65 -32.34 19.89 14.46
C ASP A 65 -33.71 19.93 13.76
#